data_AF-A0A7Y6PYE2-F1
#
_entry.id   AF-A0A7Y6PYE2-F1
#
_cell.length_a   1.000
_cell.length_b   1.000
_cell.length_c   1.000
_cell.angle_alpha   90.00
_cell.angle_beta   90.00
_cell.angle_gamma   90.00
#
_symmetry.space_group_name_H-M   'P 1'
#
loop_
_entity.id
_entity.type
_entity.pdbx_description
1 polymer ?
#
loop_
_entity_poly.entity_id
_entity_poly.type
_entity_poly.pdbx_seq_one_letter_code
_entity_poly.pdbx_strand_id
1 'polypeptide(L)'
;MRRLVFGVLAVGAFACAGNMATDPYAPRSGGTIDQRAGSVPDVRCAGTPAVGPKRGFRSWRSGMITAIARADHRGYDLVATQSEPQVLRGTLAYGLTDKSLEHEDVDLFTCVAGAWQLAGTARTDDNGDFALRLEGAQRMPIGLRDVYGSVVGDRTGFRCLAYVAPAGSQLVVSDVDGTLTANENQFAKAVFLGRRVGAQPGAAEALSRATAAGYQVVYVTARGERFTDATRHWLATHGFPRGPVRLAPTLVLRPGAPTVAYKKRVIGELAADFAIAGIGNRSSDITAYRAAGLAPERIFIKLPEYAGEVATSLRQGAAIGFGHYSALFAK
;
A
#
# COMPACT_ATOMS: atom_id res chain seq x y z
N MET A 1 -36.65 -34.27 30.27
CA MET A 1 -35.54 -34.41 29.30
C MET A 1 -35.71 -33.38 28.18
N ARG A 2 -35.05 -32.22 28.27
CA ARG A 2 -34.96 -31.24 27.16
C ARG A 2 -33.53 -31.30 26.64
N ARG A 3 -33.35 -31.81 25.41
CA ARG A 3 -32.06 -31.78 24.71
C ARG A 3 -31.84 -30.37 24.18
N LEU A 4 -30.84 -29.66 24.71
CA LEU A 4 -30.33 -28.43 24.11
C LEU A 4 -29.66 -28.80 22.78
N VAL A 5 -30.20 -28.28 21.68
CA VAL A 5 -29.51 -28.26 20.39
C VAL A 5 -28.54 -27.07 20.44
N PHE A 6 -27.26 -27.35 20.59
CA PHE A 6 -26.21 -26.36 20.35
C PHE A 6 -26.18 -26.07 18.84
N GLY A 7 -26.83 -25.00 18.43
CA GLY A 7 -26.64 -24.42 17.10
C GLY A 7 -25.21 -23.88 17.02
N VAL A 8 -24.35 -24.59 16.30
CA VAL A 8 -23.07 -24.05 15.85
C VAL A 8 -23.40 -22.94 14.86
N LEU A 9 -23.38 -21.69 15.34
CA LEU A 9 -23.34 -20.53 14.47
C LEU A 9 -22.03 -20.65 13.67
N ALA A 10 -22.14 -21.01 12.39
CA ALA A 10 -21.06 -20.83 11.43
C ALA A 10 -20.87 -19.31 11.25
N VAL A 11 -20.03 -18.71 12.09
CA VAL A 11 -19.53 -17.35 11.89
C VAL A 11 -18.67 -17.41 10.63
N GLY A 12 -19.20 -16.91 9.51
CA GLY A 12 -18.48 -16.80 8.26
C GLY A 12 -17.15 -16.09 8.48
N ALA A 13 -16.05 -16.75 8.10
CA ALA A 13 -14.70 -16.21 8.19
C ALA A 13 -14.51 -15.09 7.16
N PHE A 14 -14.94 -13.87 7.51
CA PHE A 14 -14.57 -12.66 6.77
C PHE A 14 -13.27 -12.12 7.34
N ALA A 15 -12.15 -12.72 6.92
CA ALA A 15 -10.82 -12.25 7.28
C ALA A 15 -10.41 -11.12 6.32
N CYS A 16 -10.12 -9.94 6.89
CA CYS A 16 -9.18 -8.99 6.28
C CYS A 16 -7.79 -9.64 6.36
N ALA A 17 -7.55 -10.68 5.57
CA ALA A 17 -6.27 -11.36 5.53
C ALA A 17 -5.38 -10.58 4.56
N GLY A 18 -4.37 -9.89 5.10
CA GLY A 18 -3.23 -9.27 4.43
C GLY A 18 -2.22 -10.28 3.85
N ASN A 19 -2.61 -11.54 3.72
CA ASN A 19 -1.88 -12.51 2.92
C ASN A 19 -2.55 -12.65 1.55
N MET A 20 -2.08 -11.86 0.60
CA MET A 20 -2.49 -11.97 -0.79
C MET A 20 -2.07 -13.34 -1.31
N ALA A 21 -3.05 -14.25 -1.40
CA ALA A 21 -2.89 -15.53 -2.10
C ALA A 21 -2.61 -15.30 -3.60
N THR A 22 -3.02 -14.15 -4.14
CA THR A 22 -2.81 -13.77 -5.55
C THR A 22 -2.44 -12.30 -5.65
N ASP A 23 -1.35 -12.02 -6.37
CA ASP A 23 -0.94 -10.69 -6.76
C ASP A 23 -1.79 -10.23 -7.96
N PRO A 24 -2.59 -9.16 -7.84
CA PRO A 24 -3.51 -8.75 -8.90
C PRO A 24 -2.77 -8.15 -10.09
N TYR A 25 -1.47 -7.87 -9.95
CA TYR A 25 -0.64 -7.31 -11.01
C TYR A 25 0.40 -8.30 -11.54
N ALA A 26 0.46 -9.53 -11.01
CA ALA A 26 1.43 -10.52 -11.46
C ALA A 26 1.26 -10.86 -12.95
N PRO A 27 2.36 -11.02 -13.68
CA PRO A 27 2.33 -11.48 -15.07
C PRO A 27 1.78 -12.91 -15.15
N ARG A 28 1.06 -13.22 -16.24
CA ARG A 28 0.45 -14.54 -16.47
C ARG A 28 1.47 -15.67 -16.55
N SER A 29 2.68 -15.39 -17.06
CA SER A 29 3.78 -16.35 -17.18
C SER A 29 5.12 -15.63 -17.25
N GLY A 30 6.12 -16.14 -16.54
CA GLY A 30 7.48 -15.58 -16.54
C GLY A 30 7.58 -14.19 -15.89
N GLY A 31 8.77 -13.60 -15.92
CA GLY A 31 8.95 -12.20 -15.56
C GLY A 31 8.73 -11.28 -16.76
N THR A 32 8.33 -10.04 -16.48
CA THR A 32 8.14 -9.00 -17.51
C THR A 32 8.82 -7.70 -17.11
N ILE A 33 9.35 -6.97 -18.08
CA ILE A 33 9.86 -5.61 -17.89
C ILE A 33 9.14 -4.70 -18.89
N ASP A 34 8.31 -3.79 -18.39
CA ASP A 34 7.68 -2.76 -19.22
C ASP A 34 8.45 -1.45 -19.09
N GLN A 35 9.17 -1.07 -20.14
CA GLN A 35 9.96 0.16 -20.24
C GLN A 35 9.08 1.40 -20.48
N ARG A 36 7.81 1.23 -20.86
CA ARG A 36 6.87 2.32 -21.19
C ARG A 36 5.86 2.59 -20.08
N ALA A 37 5.84 1.75 -19.04
CA ALA A 37 4.93 1.90 -17.90
C ALA A 37 5.45 2.95 -16.91
N GLY A 38 5.08 4.22 -17.10
CA GLY A 38 5.35 5.27 -16.11
C GLY A 38 6.70 5.95 -16.24
N SER A 39 7.19 6.48 -15.11
CA SER A 39 8.46 7.22 -14.99
C SER A 39 9.70 6.32 -14.98
N VAL A 40 9.53 5.03 -14.67
CA VAL A 40 10.60 4.05 -14.49
C VAL A 40 10.14 2.68 -15.03
N PRO A 41 11.06 1.74 -15.32
CA PRO A 41 10.67 0.42 -15.79
C PRO A 41 9.82 -0.34 -14.75
N ASP A 42 8.73 -0.96 -15.18
CA ASP A 42 7.91 -1.85 -14.34
C ASP A 42 8.41 -3.30 -14.47
N VAL A 43 9.05 -3.80 -13.41
CA VAL A 43 9.74 -5.10 -13.34
C VAL A 43 8.92 -6.07 -12.50
N ARG A 44 8.34 -7.08 -13.14
CA ARG A 44 7.41 -8.01 -12.47
C ARG A 44 7.87 -9.45 -12.57
N CYS A 45 7.52 -10.24 -11.56
CA CYS A 45 7.86 -11.65 -11.48
C CYS A 45 6.60 -12.50 -11.26
N ALA A 46 6.42 -13.54 -12.08
CA ALA A 46 5.35 -14.51 -11.88
C ALA A 46 5.61 -15.39 -10.66
N GLY A 47 4.51 -15.88 -10.05
CA GLY A 47 4.55 -16.86 -8.97
C GLY A 47 5.37 -16.40 -7.77
N THR A 48 5.71 -17.34 -6.89
CA THR A 48 6.56 -17.10 -5.71
C THR A 48 8.01 -17.50 -6.00
N PRO A 49 9.00 -16.87 -5.35
CA PRO A 49 10.39 -17.31 -5.43
C PRO A 49 10.58 -18.75 -4.96
N ALA A 50 11.69 -19.38 -5.35
CA ALA A 50 12.13 -20.65 -4.78
C ALA A 50 12.67 -20.41 -3.35
N VAL A 51 11.80 -20.57 -2.35
CA VAL A 51 12.11 -20.25 -0.94
C VAL A 51 12.81 -21.40 -0.18
N GLY A 52 12.96 -22.56 -0.80
CA GLY A 52 13.52 -23.76 -0.17
C GLY A 52 12.63 -24.38 0.91
N PRO A 53 13.13 -25.37 1.66
CA PRO A 53 12.36 -26.04 2.70
C PRO A 53 12.09 -25.13 3.91
N LYS A 54 11.03 -25.46 4.66
CA LYS A 54 10.74 -24.89 5.99
C LYS A 54 11.90 -25.22 6.93
N ARG A 55 12.37 -24.25 7.72
CA ARG A 55 13.49 -24.44 8.67
C ARG A 55 13.07 -24.47 10.13
N GLY A 56 11.77 -24.38 10.41
CA GLY A 56 11.24 -24.32 11.77
C GLY A 56 11.44 -22.95 12.42
N PHE A 57 10.62 -22.66 13.42
CA PHE A 57 10.69 -21.40 14.15
C PHE A 57 11.85 -21.39 15.15
N ARG A 58 12.40 -20.20 15.38
CA ARG A 58 13.41 -19.97 16.42
C ARG A 58 12.79 -20.05 17.81
N SER A 59 11.55 -19.59 17.95
CA SER A 59 10.79 -19.63 19.20
C SER A 59 9.72 -20.72 19.17
N TRP A 60 9.66 -21.51 20.24
CA TRP A 60 8.61 -22.50 20.43
C TRP A 60 7.20 -21.86 20.51
N ARG A 61 7.11 -20.61 20.98
CA ARG A 61 5.85 -19.85 21.04
C ARG A 61 5.30 -19.56 19.65
N SER A 62 6.18 -19.21 18.71
CA SER A 62 5.84 -19.01 17.30
C SER A 62 5.19 -20.26 16.72
N GLY A 63 5.77 -21.44 16.98
CA GLY A 63 5.19 -22.72 16.56
C GLY A 63 3.76 -22.93 17.07
N MET A 64 3.47 -22.63 18.33
CA MET A 64 2.11 -22.73 18.88
C MET A 64 1.13 -21.76 18.23
N ILE A 65 1.55 -20.50 18.02
CA ILE A 65 0.71 -19.47 17.38
C ILE A 65 0.31 -19.93 15.98
N THR A 66 1.28 -20.39 15.18
CA THR A 66 1.02 -20.79 13.79
C THR A 66 0.20 -22.07 13.66
N ALA A 67 0.16 -22.93 14.68
CA ALA A 67 -0.63 -24.15 14.66
C ALA A 67 -2.15 -23.88 14.73
N ILE A 68 -2.54 -22.74 15.29
CA ILE A 68 -3.94 -22.38 15.56
C ILE A 68 -4.42 -21.14 14.79
N ALA A 69 -3.52 -20.45 14.08
CA ALA A 69 -3.79 -19.19 13.43
C ALA A 69 -3.28 -19.16 11.99
N ARG A 70 -3.95 -18.39 11.13
CA ARG A 70 -3.53 -18.15 9.75
C ARG A 70 -2.58 -16.96 9.69
N ALA A 71 -1.59 -17.02 8.81
CA ALA A 71 -0.68 -15.90 8.59
C ALA A 71 -1.42 -14.66 8.05
N ASP A 72 -0.95 -13.49 8.49
CA ASP A 72 -1.45 -12.15 8.15
C ASP A 72 -0.27 -11.16 8.03
N HIS A 73 0.77 -11.58 7.33
CA HIS A 73 2.02 -10.84 7.19
C HIS A 73 1.86 -9.66 6.25
N ARG A 74 2.63 -8.60 6.46
CA ARG A 74 2.50 -7.35 5.70
C ARG A 74 3.87 -6.85 5.29
N GLY A 75 4.03 -6.56 4.01
CA GLY A 75 5.16 -5.77 3.51
C GLY A 75 4.72 -4.33 3.31
N TYR A 76 5.53 -3.38 3.75
CA TYR A 76 5.33 -1.97 3.43
C TYR A 76 6.01 -1.66 2.11
N ASP A 77 5.29 -1.00 1.21
CA ASP A 77 5.89 -0.64 -0.08
C ASP A 77 7.11 0.26 0.14
N LEU A 78 8.14 0.13 -0.68
CA LEU A 78 9.24 1.07 -0.68
C LEU A 78 8.97 2.16 -1.74
N VAL A 79 9.25 3.40 -1.37
CA VAL A 79 9.36 4.53 -2.30
C VAL A 79 10.66 5.22 -1.90
N ALA A 80 11.69 5.12 -2.73
CA ALA A 80 13.03 5.57 -2.40
C ALA A 80 13.78 6.08 -3.63
N THR A 81 14.82 6.86 -3.41
CA THR A 81 15.73 7.26 -4.48
C THR A 81 16.79 6.18 -4.74
N GLN A 82 17.45 6.26 -5.90
CA GLN A 82 18.57 5.36 -6.21
C GLN A 82 19.84 5.62 -5.38
N SER A 83 19.99 6.82 -4.82
CA SER A 83 21.19 7.25 -4.10
C SER A 83 21.14 6.93 -2.61
N GLU A 84 19.95 7.04 -2.02
CA GLU A 84 19.77 6.83 -0.58
C GLU A 84 19.70 5.34 -0.21
N PRO A 85 20.00 5.00 1.05
CA PRO A 85 19.76 3.67 1.59
C PRO A 85 18.30 3.24 1.43
N GLN A 86 18.09 2.03 0.89
CA GLN A 86 16.76 1.47 0.67
C GLN A 86 16.43 0.53 1.81
N VAL A 87 15.25 0.64 2.42
CA VAL A 87 14.88 -0.21 3.56
C VAL A 87 13.57 -0.94 3.26
N LEU A 88 13.66 -2.24 3.03
CA LEU A 88 12.49 -3.10 2.95
C LEU A 88 11.98 -3.36 4.37
N ARG A 89 10.69 -3.13 4.60
CA ARG A 89 10.08 -3.22 5.94
C ARG A 89 8.76 -3.98 5.89
N GLY A 90 8.34 -4.45 7.05
CA GLY A 90 7.04 -5.06 7.22
C GLY A 90 6.86 -5.62 8.62
N THR A 91 5.72 -6.28 8.82
CA THR A 91 5.33 -6.87 10.09
C THR A 91 4.87 -8.30 9.85
N LEU A 92 5.34 -9.21 10.69
CA LEU A 92 4.91 -10.60 10.67
C LEU A 92 3.89 -10.84 11.78
N ALA A 93 2.68 -11.19 11.39
CA ALA A 93 1.64 -11.56 12.33
C ALA A 93 0.82 -12.78 11.92
N TYR A 94 0.16 -13.38 12.90
CA TYR A 94 -0.78 -14.48 12.74
C TYR A 94 -2.10 -14.21 13.46
N GLY A 95 -3.18 -14.67 12.83
CA GLY A 95 -4.51 -14.77 13.43
C GLY A 95 -5.29 -13.45 13.44
N LEU A 96 -6.57 -13.56 13.84
CA LEU A 96 -7.51 -12.43 13.83
C LEU A 96 -7.16 -11.33 14.84
N THR A 97 -6.41 -11.69 15.90
CA THR A 97 -5.91 -10.77 16.91
C THR A 97 -4.57 -10.16 16.55
N ASP A 98 -4.00 -10.47 15.38
CA ASP A 98 -2.73 -9.90 14.88
C ASP A 98 -1.58 -10.15 15.85
N LYS A 99 -1.39 -11.43 16.20
CA LYS A 99 -0.33 -11.80 17.14
C LYS A 99 1.01 -11.73 16.42
N SER A 100 1.87 -10.85 16.89
CA SER A 100 3.23 -10.66 16.40
C SER A 100 4.04 -11.95 16.44
N LEU A 101 4.79 -12.18 15.37
CA LEU A 101 5.79 -13.23 15.25
C LEU A 101 7.16 -12.64 15.59
N GLU A 102 7.54 -12.76 16.86
CA GLU A 102 8.70 -12.09 17.47
C GLU A 102 10.00 -12.90 17.24
N HIS A 103 11.10 -12.23 16.90
CA HIS A 103 12.43 -12.83 16.73
C HIS A 103 12.54 -13.97 15.70
N GLU A 104 11.70 -13.93 14.66
CA GLU A 104 11.73 -14.88 13.56
C GLU A 104 12.42 -14.31 12.33
N ASP A 105 13.07 -15.19 11.57
CA ASP A 105 13.78 -14.81 10.35
C ASP A 105 12.82 -14.76 9.14
N VAL A 106 12.98 -13.75 8.29
CA VAL A 106 12.23 -13.58 7.03
C VAL A 106 13.19 -13.36 5.87
N ASP A 107 13.10 -14.22 4.86
CA ASP A 107 13.85 -14.08 3.61
C ASP A 107 13.09 -13.12 2.69
N LEU A 108 13.76 -12.05 2.22
CA LEU A 108 13.18 -11.08 1.29
C LEU A 108 13.76 -11.24 -0.10
N PHE A 109 12.88 -11.42 -1.08
CA PHE A 109 13.20 -11.57 -2.49
C PHE A 109 12.72 -10.35 -3.26
N THR A 110 13.51 -9.88 -4.22
CA THR A 110 13.18 -8.76 -5.09
C THR A 110 13.16 -9.23 -6.53
N CYS A 111 12.24 -8.71 -7.34
CA CYS A 111 12.25 -8.97 -8.76
C CYS A 111 13.30 -8.09 -9.44
N VAL A 112 14.32 -8.72 -10.02
CA VAL A 112 15.41 -8.05 -10.74
C VAL A 112 15.49 -8.66 -12.12
N ALA A 113 15.38 -7.81 -13.15
CA ALA A 113 15.36 -8.24 -14.54
C ALA A 113 14.33 -9.36 -14.84
N GLY A 114 13.16 -9.34 -14.18
CA GLY A 114 12.11 -10.35 -14.34
C GLY A 114 12.37 -11.68 -13.61
N ALA A 115 13.43 -11.79 -12.81
CA ALA A 115 13.71 -12.97 -12.01
C ALA A 115 13.73 -12.65 -10.51
N TRP A 116 13.22 -13.57 -9.71
CA TRP A 116 13.32 -13.48 -8.26
C TRP A 116 14.77 -13.64 -7.81
N GLN A 117 15.26 -12.71 -7.00
CA GLN A 117 16.58 -12.77 -6.38
C GLN A 117 16.46 -12.53 -4.88
N LEU A 118 17.19 -13.31 -4.07
CA LEU A 118 17.26 -13.08 -2.62
C LEU A 118 18.01 -11.75 -2.37
N ALA A 119 17.32 -10.78 -1.77
CA ALA A 119 17.93 -9.53 -1.33
C ALA A 119 18.62 -9.68 0.03
N GLY A 120 18.08 -10.53 0.90
CA GLY A 120 18.66 -10.85 2.20
C GLY A 120 17.64 -11.41 3.17
N THR A 121 18.09 -11.66 4.39
CA THR A 121 17.25 -12.13 5.50
C THR A 121 17.22 -11.06 6.58
N ALA A 122 16.02 -10.69 7.04
CA ALA A 122 15.82 -9.84 8.20
C ALA A 122 15.26 -10.65 9.37
N ARG A 123 15.28 -10.05 10.57
CA ARG A 123 14.68 -10.63 11.77
C ARG A 123 13.66 -9.67 12.35
N THR A 124 12.57 -10.22 12.86
CA THR A 124 11.56 -9.44 13.57
C THR A 124 11.98 -9.06 14.98
N ASP A 125 11.53 -7.90 15.44
CA ASP A 125 11.68 -7.42 16.81
C ASP A 125 10.53 -7.91 17.73
N ASP A 126 10.41 -7.31 18.91
CA ASP A 126 9.39 -7.60 19.93
C ASP A 126 7.96 -7.25 19.47
N ASN A 127 7.81 -6.47 18.40
CA ASN A 127 6.52 -6.10 17.82
C ASN A 127 6.19 -6.94 16.58
N GLY A 128 7.10 -7.84 16.17
CA GLY A 128 6.98 -8.57 14.91
C GLY A 128 7.40 -7.74 13.70
N ASP A 129 8.02 -6.58 13.89
CA ASP A 129 8.47 -5.70 12.81
C ASP A 129 9.87 -6.09 12.34
N PHE A 130 10.11 -6.07 11.04
CA PHE A 130 11.43 -6.31 10.47
C PHE A 130 11.86 -5.15 9.55
N ALA A 131 13.17 -5.00 9.41
CA ALA A 131 13.78 -4.09 8.43
C ALA A 131 15.02 -4.72 7.81
N LEU A 132 15.07 -4.77 6.48
CA LEU A 132 16.26 -5.10 5.70
C LEU A 132 16.78 -3.83 5.03
N ARG A 133 17.96 -3.39 5.44
CA ARG A 133 18.63 -2.22 4.86
C ARG A 133 19.55 -2.67 3.72
N LEU A 134 19.38 -2.03 2.56
CA LEU A 134 20.14 -2.27 1.34
C LEU A 134 20.96 -1.02 1.01
N GLU A 135 22.28 -1.17 0.94
CA GLU A 135 23.23 -0.09 0.70
C GLU A 135 24.29 -0.46 -0.34
N GLY A 136 24.96 0.54 -0.90
CA GLY A 136 26.05 0.31 -1.85
C GLY A 136 25.58 -0.52 -3.05
N ALA A 137 26.25 -1.66 -3.26
CA ALA A 137 25.95 -2.61 -4.33
C ALA A 137 24.68 -3.46 -4.10
N GLN A 138 24.12 -3.47 -2.88
CA GLN A 138 22.90 -4.21 -2.55
C GLN A 138 21.63 -3.46 -2.93
N ARG A 139 21.72 -2.15 -3.22
CA ARG A 139 20.58 -1.33 -3.61
C ARG A 139 19.94 -1.88 -4.87
N MET A 140 18.61 -1.89 -4.87
CA MET A 140 17.83 -2.21 -6.05
C MET A 140 18.02 -1.10 -7.11
N PRO A 141 18.11 -1.46 -8.40
CA PRO A 141 18.20 -0.47 -9.48
C PRO A 141 16.93 0.40 -9.59
N ILE A 142 16.95 1.42 -10.45
CA ILE A 142 15.73 2.15 -10.83
C ILE A 142 14.67 1.17 -11.35
N GLY A 143 13.43 1.37 -10.93
CA GLY A 143 12.28 0.59 -11.37
C GLY A 143 11.19 0.47 -10.30
N LEU A 144 9.98 0.19 -10.76
CA LEU A 144 8.87 -0.28 -9.92
C LEU A 144 8.86 -1.81 -9.97
N ARG A 145 9.04 -2.48 -8.83
CA ARG A 145 9.24 -3.94 -8.81
C ARG A 145 8.44 -4.67 -7.75
N ASP A 146 8.21 -5.96 -8.00
CA ASP A 146 7.68 -6.89 -7.01
C ASP A 146 8.72 -7.23 -5.93
N VAL A 147 8.25 -7.34 -4.69
CA VAL A 147 9.00 -7.85 -3.55
C VAL A 147 8.16 -8.95 -2.88
N TYR A 148 8.82 -10.04 -2.50
CA TYR A 148 8.19 -11.16 -1.80
C TYR A 148 8.95 -11.45 -0.51
N GLY A 149 8.23 -11.52 0.62
CA GLY A 149 8.80 -11.98 1.87
C GLY A 149 8.33 -13.40 2.20
N SER A 150 9.23 -14.23 2.71
CA SER A 150 8.94 -15.60 3.17
C SER A 150 9.45 -15.81 4.58
N VAL A 151 8.54 -16.14 5.51
CA VAL A 151 8.90 -16.51 6.87
C VAL A 151 9.70 -17.81 6.84
N VAL A 152 10.90 -17.80 7.38
CA VAL A 152 11.83 -18.93 7.33
C VAL A 152 11.26 -20.18 8.00
N GLY A 153 10.50 -19.97 9.08
CA GLY A 153 9.99 -21.04 9.92
C GLY A 153 9.02 -21.97 9.21
N ASP A 154 8.03 -21.43 8.51
CA ASP A 154 6.94 -22.20 7.90
C ASP A 154 6.65 -21.86 6.43
N ARG A 155 7.41 -20.93 5.84
CA ARG A 155 7.33 -20.49 4.44
C ARG A 155 6.00 -19.85 4.05
N THR A 156 5.22 -19.37 5.01
CA THR A 156 4.19 -18.37 4.70
C THR A 156 4.84 -17.10 4.17
N GLY A 157 4.09 -16.30 3.42
CA GLY A 157 4.68 -15.14 2.77
C GLY A 157 3.67 -14.06 2.44
N PHE A 158 4.22 -12.92 2.03
CA PHE A 158 3.49 -11.70 1.69
C PHE A 158 4.16 -11.03 0.49
N ARG A 159 3.48 -10.03 -0.07
CA ARG A 159 3.98 -9.23 -1.18
C ARG A 159 3.97 -7.74 -0.85
N CYS A 160 4.93 -7.03 -1.42
CA CYS A 160 4.90 -5.58 -1.51
C CYS A 160 5.58 -5.12 -2.81
N LEU A 161 5.61 -3.82 -3.04
CA LEU A 161 6.24 -3.14 -4.16
C LEU A 161 7.45 -2.36 -3.67
N ALA A 162 8.45 -2.22 -4.54
CA ALA A 162 9.49 -1.24 -4.36
C ALA A 162 9.57 -0.34 -5.58
N TYR A 163 9.35 0.96 -5.38
CA TYR A 163 9.60 2.00 -6.36
C TYR A 163 10.93 2.69 -6.04
N VAL A 164 11.88 2.57 -6.96
CA VAL A 164 13.18 3.24 -6.89
C VAL A 164 13.34 4.13 -8.12
N ALA A 165 13.67 5.41 -7.92
CA ALA A 165 13.79 6.37 -9.00
C ALA A 165 14.91 7.40 -8.74
N PRO A 166 15.33 8.20 -9.75
CA PRO A 166 16.17 9.36 -9.51
C PRO A 166 15.52 10.36 -8.54
N ALA A 167 16.32 11.09 -7.77
CA ALA A 167 15.84 12.21 -6.96
C ALA A 167 15.15 13.27 -7.85
N GLY A 168 14.12 13.93 -7.32
CA GLY A 168 13.31 14.90 -8.06
C GLY A 168 12.30 14.29 -9.05
N SER A 169 12.23 12.95 -9.17
CA SER A 169 11.18 12.29 -9.94
C SER A 169 9.80 12.73 -9.49
N GLN A 170 8.85 12.76 -10.41
CA GLN A 170 7.52 13.33 -10.17
C GLN A 170 6.54 12.28 -9.69
N LEU A 171 5.85 12.56 -8.58
CA LEU A 171 4.82 11.70 -8.01
C LEU A 171 3.46 12.39 -8.06
N VAL A 172 2.43 11.60 -8.36
CA VAL A 172 1.04 11.95 -8.02
C VAL A 172 0.67 11.15 -6.78
N VAL A 173 0.51 11.83 -5.65
CA VAL A 173 0.06 11.22 -4.41
C VAL A 173 -1.45 11.39 -4.30
N SER A 174 -2.20 10.29 -4.37
CA SER A 174 -3.66 10.33 -4.25
C SER A 174 -4.11 9.74 -2.92
N ASP A 175 -4.96 10.46 -2.19
CA ASP A 175 -5.82 9.82 -1.22
C ASP A 175 -6.73 8.77 -1.92
N VAL A 176 -7.18 7.74 -1.18
CA VAL A 176 -8.06 6.70 -1.73
C VAL A 176 -9.52 6.89 -1.32
N ASP A 177 -9.79 7.10 -0.04
CA ASP A 177 -11.14 7.03 0.53
C ASP A 177 -11.92 8.33 0.28
N GLY A 178 -12.96 8.30 -0.55
CA GLY A 178 -13.72 9.48 -0.97
C GLY A 178 -13.11 10.23 -2.13
N THR A 179 -11.78 10.21 -2.21
CA THR A 179 -11.04 10.69 -3.37
C THR A 179 -11.24 9.76 -4.56
N LEU A 180 -10.85 8.48 -4.46
CA LEU A 180 -10.99 7.50 -5.54
C LEU A 180 -12.22 6.62 -5.39
N THR A 181 -12.67 6.37 -4.16
CA THR A 181 -13.89 5.59 -3.88
C THR A 181 -15.13 6.49 -4.00
N ALA A 182 -16.24 5.91 -4.45
CA ALA A 182 -17.52 6.62 -4.58
C ALA A 182 -18.19 6.93 -3.22
N ASN A 183 -17.76 6.31 -2.12
CA ASN A 183 -18.30 6.51 -0.78
C ASN A 183 -17.20 6.42 0.28
N GLU A 184 -16.98 7.49 1.05
CA GLU A 184 -16.00 7.52 2.16
C GLU A 184 -16.38 6.60 3.32
N ASN A 185 -17.64 6.70 3.79
CA ASN A 185 -18.02 6.19 5.11
C ASN A 185 -18.23 4.69 5.18
N GLN A 186 -17.93 3.96 4.11
CA GLN A 186 -18.25 2.56 4.02
C GLN A 186 -17.12 1.69 3.49
N PHE A 187 -15.92 2.14 3.13
CA PHE A 187 -14.94 1.20 2.55
C PHE A 187 -14.51 0.12 3.56
N ALA A 188 -14.07 0.48 4.77
CA ALA A 188 -13.69 -0.51 5.78
C ALA A 188 -14.87 -1.42 6.19
N LYS A 189 -16.07 -0.82 6.34
CA LYS A 189 -17.30 -1.57 6.60
C LYS A 189 -17.73 -2.44 5.42
N ALA A 190 -17.53 -2.01 4.19
CA ALA A 190 -17.89 -2.71 2.96
C ALA A 190 -16.92 -3.85 2.70
N VAL A 191 -15.62 -3.67 2.94
CA VAL A 191 -14.65 -4.78 2.92
C VAL A 191 -15.02 -5.81 3.98
N PHE A 192 -15.33 -5.36 5.20
CA PHE A 192 -15.77 -6.26 6.28
C PHE A 192 -17.10 -6.96 5.97
N LEU A 193 -18.03 -6.28 5.26
CA LEU A 193 -19.36 -6.78 4.91
C LEU A 193 -19.46 -7.37 3.48
N GLY A 194 -18.34 -7.53 2.77
CA GLY A 194 -18.32 -8.03 1.38
C GLY A 194 -19.08 -7.16 0.35
N ARG A 195 -19.29 -5.87 0.60
CA ARG A 195 -20.03 -4.96 -0.31
C ARG A 195 -19.09 -4.36 -1.37
N ARG A 196 -19.58 -4.26 -2.61
CA ARG A 196 -18.88 -3.60 -3.71
C ARG A 196 -18.75 -2.11 -3.43
N VAL A 197 -17.51 -1.60 -3.40
CA VAL A 197 -17.24 -0.17 -3.36
C VAL A 197 -16.94 0.30 -4.78
N GLY A 198 -17.75 1.21 -5.31
CA GLY A 198 -17.52 1.79 -6.64
C GLY A 198 -16.34 2.75 -6.64
N ALA A 199 -15.72 2.92 -7.81
CA ALA A 199 -14.71 3.95 -8.06
C ALA A 199 -15.35 5.21 -8.64
N GLN A 200 -14.71 6.36 -8.42
CA GLN A 200 -15.10 7.63 -9.01
C GLN A 200 -14.94 7.59 -10.55
N PRO A 201 -15.94 8.02 -11.34
CA PRO A 201 -15.86 8.00 -12.79
C PRO A 201 -14.63 8.75 -13.32
N GLY A 202 -13.91 8.12 -14.26
CA GLY A 202 -12.73 8.71 -14.91
C GLY A 202 -11.46 8.77 -14.04
N ALA A 203 -11.51 8.39 -12.76
CA ALA A 203 -10.35 8.48 -11.87
C ALA A 203 -9.18 7.58 -12.30
N ALA A 204 -9.47 6.33 -12.65
CA ALA A 204 -8.49 5.38 -13.14
C ALA A 204 -7.84 5.85 -14.46
N GLU A 205 -8.64 6.41 -15.36
CA GLU A 205 -8.17 6.96 -16.64
C GLU A 205 -7.26 8.17 -16.44
N ALA A 206 -7.64 9.11 -15.57
CA ALA A 206 -6.84 10.29 -15.25
C ALA A 206 -5.48 9.92 -14.64
N LEU A 207 -5.45 8.96 -13.70
CA LEU A 207 -4.20 8.49 -13.10
C LEU A 207 -3.35 7.66 -14.08
N SER A 208 -3.98 6.95 -15.02
CA SER A 208 -3.28 6.28 -16.11
C SER A 208 -2.65 7.29 -17.07
N ARG A 209 -3.33 8.41 -17.39
CA ARG A 209 -2.74 9.52 -18.15
C ARG A 209 -1.56 10.15 -17.43
N ALA A 210 -1.65 10.36 -16.12
CA ALA A 210 -0.52 10.85 -15.33
C ALA A 210 0.67 9.88 -15.41
N THR A 211 0.42 8.58 -15.33
CA THR A 211 1.45 7.54 -15.51
C THR A 211 2.07 7.62 -16.90
N ALA A 212 1.27 7.69 -17.96
CA ALA A 212 1.74 7.84 -19.34
C ALA A 212 2.51 9.16 -19.59
N ALA A 213 2.27 10.19 -18.77
CA ALA A 213 2.99 11.46 -18.80
C ALA A 213 4.29 11.47 -17.97
N GLY A 214 4.68 10.33 -17.37
CA GLY A 214 5.93 10.18 -16.62
C GLY A 214 5.82 10.51 -15.12
N TYR A 215 4.62 10.51 -14.55
CA TYR A 215 4.43 10.57 -13.10
C TYR A 215 4.28 9.15 -12.53
N GLN A 216 4.82 8.87 -11.34
CA GLN A 216 4.43 7.66 -10.61
C GLN A 216 3.28 7.99 -9.67
N VAL A 217 2.22 7.17 -9.71
CA VAL A 217 1.12 7.27 -8.75
C VAL A 217 1.50 6.56 -7.46
N VAL A 218 1.32 7.23 -6.32
CA VAL A 218 1.42 6.67 -4.97
C VAL A 218 0.09 6.88 -4.26
N TYR A 219 -0.46 5.82 -3.70
CA TYR A 219 -1.74 5.87 -3.00
C TYR A 219 -1.53 6.02 -1.50
N VAL A 220 -2.32 6.89 -0.86
CA VAL A 220 -2.29 7.09 0.60
C VAL A 220 -3.70 6.89 1.14
N THR A 221 -3.84 6.15 2.23
CA THR A 221 -5.12 5.97 2.92
C THR A 221 -4.94 6.03 4.43
N ALA A 222 -5.95 6.57 5.11
CA ALA A 222 -6.05 6.58 6.57
C ALA A 222 -6.51 5.22 7.16
N ARG A 223 -6.82 4.24 6.29
CA ARG A 223 -7.09 2.85 6.69
C ARG A 223 -5.83 2.19 7.21
N GLY A 224 -6.01 1.26 8.14
CA GLY A 224 -4.92 0.49 8.72
C GLY A 224 -4.26 -0.45 7.71
N GLU A 225 -2.99 -0.73 7.95
CA GLU A 225 -2.16 -1.64 7.16
C GLU A 225 -2.74 -3.04 6.93
N ARG A 226 -3.67 -3.53 7.79
CA ARG A 226 -4.41 -4.78 7.55
C ARG A 226 -5.27 -4.75 6.28
N PHE A 227 -5.57 -3.56 5.77
CA PHE A 227 -6.32 -3.37 4.53
C PHE A 227 -5.41 -3.27 3.29
N THR A 228 -4.10 -3.49 3.41
CA THR A 228 -3.14 -3.33 2.29
C THR A 228 -3.61 -4.08 1.05
N ASP A 229 -3.87 -5.37 1.20
CA ASP A 229 -4.24 -6.25 0.09
C ASP A 229 -5.62 -5.98 -0.45
N ALA A 230 -6.59 -5.75 0.43
CA ALA A 230 -7.94 -5.36 0.04
C ALA A 230 -7.92 -4.05 -0.79
N THR A 231 -7.07 -3.10 -0.40
CA THR A 231 -6.89 -1.83 -1.12
C THR A 231 -6.26 -2.07 -2.50
N ARG A 232 -5.17 -2.84 -2.58
CA ARG A 232 -4.50 -3.14 -3.85
C ARG A 232 -5.41 -3.88 -4.82
N HIS A 233 -6.12 -4.90 -4.33
CA HIS A 233 -7.05 -5.67 -5.14
C HIS A 233 -8.18 -4.79 -5.66
N TRP A 234 -8.71 -3.91 -4.79
CA TRP A 234 -9.72 -2.94 -5.20
C TRP A 234 -9.20 -1.99 -6.29
N LEU A 235 -8.00 -1.43 -6.12
CA LEU A 235 -7.36 -0.55 -7.12
C LEU A 235 -7.22 -1.27 -8.47
N ALA A 236 -6.67 -2.49 -8.45
CA ALA A 236 -6.46 -3.29 -9.65
C ALA A 236 -7.78 -3.63 -10.37
N THR A 237 -8.79 -4.05 -9.60
CA THR A 237 -10.10 -4.45 -10.14
C THR A 237 -10.84 -3.27 -10.80
N HIS A 238 -10.56 -2.04 -10.36
CA HIS A 238 -11.12 -0.82 -10.94
C HIS A 238 -10.21 -0.17 -12.00
N GLY A 239 -9.15 -0.85 -12.41
CA GLY A 239 -8.27 -0.41 -13.50
C GLY A 239 -7.34 0.74 -13.14
N PHE A 240 -7.12 1.01 -11.85
CA PHE A 240 -6.13 2.00 -11.43
C PHE A 240 -4.71 1.54 -11.81
N PRO A 241 -3.82 2.47 -12.19
CA PRO A 241 -2.44 2.12 -12.50
C PRO A 241 -1.76 1.53 -11.27
N ARG A 242 -0.85 0.58 -11.51
CA ARG A 242 -0.09 -0.05 -10.43
C ARG A 242 0.82 0.98 -9.76
N GLY A 243 0.82 1.00 -8.44
CA GLY A 243 1.67 1.90 -7.67
C GLY A 243 1.74 1.54 -6.20
N PRO A 244 2.75 2.08 -5.48
CA PRO A 244 2.89 1.93 -4.04
C PRO A 244 1.65 2.42 -3.27
N VAL A 245 1.29 1.75 -2.18
CA VAL A 245 0.21 2.12 -1.27
C VAL A 245 0.77 2.34 0.15
N ARG A 246 0.38 3.46 0.77
CA ARG A 246 0.73 3.84 2.14
C ARG A 246 -0.52 3.79 3.01
N LEU A 247 -0.50 2.92 4.02
CA LEU A 247 -1.59 2.73 4.97
C LEU A 247 -1.17 3.16 6.37
N ALA A 248 -2.14 3.57 7.18
CA ALA A 248 -1.92 3.95 8.56
C ALA A 248 -1.48 2.73 9.41
N PRO A 249 -0.66 2.93 10.45
CA PRO A 249 -0.23 1.83 11.33
C PRO A 249 -1.40 1.28 12.18
N THR A 250 -2.42 2.09 12.45
CA THR A 250 -3.58 1.69 13.25
C THR A 250 -4.74 1.26 12.36
N LEU A 251 -5.54 0.28 12.81
CA LEU A 251 -6.63 -0.35 12.04
C LEU A 251 -7.51 0.63 11.25
N VAL A 252 -7.90 1.77 11.83
CA VAL A 252 -8.50 2.91 11.10
C VAL A 252 -8.19 4.18 11.87
N LEU A 253 -7.63 5.20 11.21
CA LEU A 253 -7.56 6.54 11.79
C LEU A 253 -8.92 7.24 11.62
N ARG A 254 -9.41 7.86 12.70
CA ARG A 254 -10.61 8.71 12.62
C ARG A 254 -10.29 10.01 11.87
N PRO A 255 -11.26 10.60 11.15
CA PRO A 255 -11.10 11.94 10.59
C PRO A 255 -10.68 12.94 11.66
N GLY A 256 -9.81 13.88 11.29
CA GLY A 256 -9.26 14.90 12.20
C GLY A 256 -7.75 14.78 12.42
N ALA A 257 -7.27 15.24 13.57
CA ALA A 257 -5.84 15.42 13.86
C ALA A 257 -4.96 14.17 13.61
N PRO A 258 -5.37 12.94 13.97
CA PRO A 258 -4.56 11.75 13.68
C PRO A 258 -4.38 11.47 12.19
N THR A 259 -5.45 11.63 11.40
CA THR A 259 -5.40 11.48 9.93
C THR A 259 -4.51 12.55 9.30
N VAL A 260 -4.64 13.81 9.77
CA VAL A 260 -3.79 14.91 9.31
C VAL A 260 -2.32 14.65 9.62
N ALA A 261 -2.00 14.24 10.85
CA ALA A 261 -0.63 13.96 11.28
C ALA A 261 0.00 12.82 10.47
N TYR A 262 -0.76 11.74 10.24
CA TYR A 262 -0.31 10.62 9.42
C TYR A 262 -0.02 11.03 7.97
N LYS A 263 -1.00 11.67 7.30
CA LYS A 263 -0.83 12.10 5.90
C LYS A 263 0.30 13.13 5.76
N LYS A 264 0.40 14.09 6.69
CA LYS A 264 1.49 15.05 6.75
C LYS A 264 2.85 14.34 6.78
N ARG A 265 3.01 13.36 7.68
CA ARG A 265 4.27 12.62 7.82
C ARG A 265 4.62 11.87 6.53
N VAL A 266 3.70 11.05 6.02
CA VAL A 266 3.93 10.26 4.81
C VAL A 266 4.27 11.13 3.61
N ILE A 267 3.53 12.22 3.41
CA ILE A 267 3.76 13.11 2.26
C ILE A 267 5.04 13.92 2.46
N GLY A 268 5.35 14.36 3.68
CA GLY A 268 6.59 15.07 3.99
C GLY A 268 7.83 14.20 3.76
N GLU A 269 7.78 12.93 4.15
CA GLU A 269 8.84 11.94 3.87
C GLU A 269 9.06 11.78 2.36
N LEU A 270 7.99 11.69 1.56
CA LEU A 270 8.10 11.62 0.11
C LEU A 270 8.59 12.95 -0.50
N ALA A 271 8.14 14.09 0.03
CA ALA A 271 8.45 15.41 -0.51
C ALA A 271 9.92 15.81 -0.29
N ALA A 272 10.62 15.13 0.62
CA ALA A 272 12.06 15.31 0.82
C ALA A 272 12.87 14.95 -0.44
N ASP A 273 12.42 13.93 -1.18
CA ASP A 273 13.16 13.35 -2.31
C ASP A 273 12.46 13.52 -3.67
N PHE A 274 11.15 13.80 -3.67
CA PHE A 274 10.31 13.77 -4.86
C PHE A 274 9.46 15.02 -5.04
N ALA A 275 9.17 15.37 -6.29
CA ALA A 275 8.24 16.45 -6.61
C ALA A 275 6.79 15.92 -6.61
N ILE A 276 5.96 16.36 -5.66
CA ILE A 276 4.62 15.77 -5.42
C ILE A 276 3.49 16.68 -5.89
N ALA A 277 2.56 16.14 -6.66
CA ALA A 277 1.20 16.68 -6.79
C ALA A 277 0.25 15.82 -5.92
N GLY A 278 -0.53 16.45 -5.05
CA GLY A 278 -1.44 15.78 -4.13
C GLY A 278 -2.88 15.83 -4.62
N ILE A 279 -3.61 14.72 -4.57
CA ILE A 279 -5.06 14.64 -4.84
C ILE A 279 -5.77 14.22 -3.55
N GLY A 280 -6.84 14.93 -3.21
CA GLY A 280 -7.68 14.65 -2.03
C GLY A 280 -9.12 15.10 -2.26
N ASN A 281 -9.93 15.06 -1.20
CA ASN A 281 -11.33 15.47 -1.24
C ASN A 281 -11.81 16.20 0.03
N ARG A 282 -11.02 16.20 1.11
CA ARG A 282 -11.40 16.79 2.40
C ARG A 282 -10.54 17.99 2.78
N SER A 283 -11.05 18.82 3.68
CA SER A 283 -10.29 19.91 4.32
C SER A 283 -9.06 19.38 5.10
N SER A 284 -9.15 18.16 5.64
CA SER A 284 -8.03 17.47 6.27
C SER A 284 -6.89 17.17 5.30
N ASP A 285 -7.19 16.93 4.02
CA ASP A 285 -6.17 16.70 3.00
C ASP A 285 -5.43 17.99 2.68
N ILE A 286 -6.16 19.10 2.45
CA ILE A 286 -5.57 20.43 2.28
C ILE A 286 -4.65 20.74 3.46
N THR A 287 -5.13 20.54 4.69
CA THR A 287 -4.36 20.81 5.91
C THR A 287 -3.09 19.96 5.96
N ALA A 288 -3.20 18.65 5.73
CA ALA A 288 -2.07 17.73 5.78
C ALA A 288 -1.04 18.04 4.69
N TYR A 289 -1.49 18.29 3.47
CA TYR A 289 -0.63 18.45 2.29
C TYR A 289 0.13 19.77 2.37
N ARG A 290 -0.53 20.85 2.79
CA ARG A 290 0.14 22.14 3.07
C ARG A 290 1.13 22.02 4.22
N ALA A 291 0.76 21.32 5.30
CA ALA A 291 1.66 21.10 6.43
C ALA A 291 2.86 20.21 6.07
N ALA A 292 2.75 19.40 5.01
CA ALA A 292 3.84 18.64 4.43
C ALA A 292 4.72 19.47 3.46
N GLY A 293 4.39 20.75 3.24
CA GLY A 293 5.17 21.67 2.40
C GLY A 293 4.74 21.75 0.94
N LEU A 294 3.62 21.13 0.55
CA LEU A 294 3.13 21.26 -0.83
C LEU A 294 2.60 22.67 -1.09
N ALA A 295 3.01 23.24 -2.22
CA ALA A 295 2.48 24.50 -2.72
C ALA A 295 0.99 24.34 -3.12
N PRO A 296 0.12 25.35 -2.90
CA PRO A 296 -1.30 25.27 -3.23
C PRO A 296 -1.61 24.83 -4.67
N GLU A 297 -0.77 25.22 -5.62
CA GLU A 297 -0.91 24.91 -7.05
C GLU A 297 -0.66 23.42 -7.36
N ARG A 298 -0.13 22.67 -6.38
CA ARG A 298 0.13 21.24 -6.46
C ARG A 298 -0.86 20.41 -5.63
N ILE A 299 -1.91 21.04 -5.08
CA ILE A 299 -2.93 20.39 -4.25
C ILE A 299 -4.26 20.45 -5.00
N PHE A 300 -4.77 19.28 -5.39
CA PHE A 300 -6.01 19.14 -6.15
C PHE A 300 -7.10 18.49 -5.29
N ILE A 301 -8.26 19.14 -5.20
CA ILE A 301 -9.35 18.74 -4.30
C ILE A 301 -10.62 18.47 -5.09
N LYS A 302 -11.12 17.25 -5.00
CA LYS A 302 -12.39 16.85 -5.59
C LYS A 302 -13.56 17.52 -4.86
N LEU A 303 -14.48 18.10 -5.61
CA LEU A 303 -15.52 18.98 -5.06
C LEU A 303 -16.87 18.33 -4.73
N PRO A 304 -17.52 17.50 -5.58
CA PRO A 304 -18.98 17.33 -5.51
C PRO A 304 -19.56 16.98 -4.13
N GLU A 305 -18.93 16.07 -3.39
CA GLU A 305 -19.44 15.57 -2.11
C GLU A 305 -19.09 16.47 -0.91
N TYR A 306 -17.99 17.23 -0.99
CA TYR A 306 -17.45 18.02 0.13
C TYR A 306 -17.24 19.51 -0.21
N ALA A 307 -17.85 20.00 -1.29
CA ALA A 307 -17.65 21.37 -1.78
C ALA A 307 -17.87 22.43 -0.69
N GLY A 308 -18.90 22.26 0.15
CA GLY A 308 -19.18 23.16 1.27
C GLY A 308 -18.09 23.17 2.34
N GLU A 309 -17.49 22.01 2.63
CA GLU A 309 -16.41 21.85 3.62
C GLU A 309 -15.14 22.59 3.16
N VAL A 310 -14.80 22.49 1.87
CA VAL A 310 -13.53 23.02 1.33
C VAL A 310 -13.63 24.44 0.78
N ALA A 311 -14.84 24.98 0.60
CA ALA A 311 -15.08 26.26 -0.08
C ALA A 311 -14.25 27.42 0.46
N THR A 312 -14.12 27.56 1.78
CA THR A 312 -13.32 28.64 2.39
C THR A 312 -11.85 28.50 2.05
N SER A 313 -11.30 27.29 2.13
CA SER A 313 -9.90 27.02 1.79
C SER A 313 -9.60 27.32 0.33
N LEU A 314 -10.52 26.95 -0.58
CA LEU A 314 -10.35 27.22 -2.01
C LEU A 314 -10.44 28.72 -2.34
N ARG A 315 -11.37 29.47 -1.72
CA ARG A 315 -11.42 30.94 -1.85
C ARG A 315 -10.16 31.63 -1.36
N GLN A 316 -9.48 31.04 -0.37
CA GLN A 316 -8.21 31.53 0.16
C GLN A 316 -6.99 31.08 -0.67
N GLY A 317 -7.20 30.41 -1.82
CA GLY A 317 -6.13 29.92 -2.67
C GLY A 317 -5.29 28.82 -2.00
N ALA A 318 -5.88 28.02 -1.11
CA ALA A 318 -5.15 26.96 -0.40
C ALA A 318 -4.95 25.68 -1.22
N ALA A 319 -5.73 25.50 -2.29
CA ALA A 319 -5.71 24.35 -3.20
C ALA A 319 -6.52 24.67 -4.47
N ILE A 320 -6.40 23.81 -5.49
CA ILE A 320 -7.19 23.85 -6.73
C ILE A 320 -8.35 22.85 -6.63
N GLY A 321 -9.58 23.33 -6.79
CA GLY A 321 -10.77 22.48 -6.83
C GLY A 321 -11.03 21.90 -8.22
N PHE A 322 -11.51 20.65 -8.31
CA PHE A 322 -11.96 20.05 -9.57
C PHE A 322 -13.29 19.28 -9.44
N GLY A 323 -14.13 19.35 -10.47
CA GLY A 323 -15.44 18.68 -10.51
C GLY A 323 -15.40 17.26 -11.07
N HIS A 324 -14.51 17.00 -12.05
CA HIS A 324 -14.39 15.72 -12.74
C HIS A 324 -12.93 15.33 -12.96
N TYR A 325 -12.62 14.04 -12.84
CA TYR A 325 -11.26 13.52 -13.06
C TYR A 325 -10.74 13.74 -14.48
N SER A 326 -11.63 13.88 -15.46
CA SER A 326 -11.25 14.24 -16.84
C SER A 326 -10.57 15.60 -16.95
N ALA A 327 -10.79 16.51 -15.99
CA ALA A 327 -10.12 17.80 -15.93
C ALA A 327 -8.67 17.72 -15.41
N LEU A 328 -8.29 16.61 -14.77
CA LEU A 328 -6.92 16.40 -14.32
C LEU A 328 -6.08 15.81 -15.45
N PHE A 329 -4.87 16.37 -15.63
CA PHE A 329 -3.90 15.93 -16.63
C PHE A 329 -4.44 15.94 -18.07
N ALA A 330 -5.47 16.77 -18.34
CA ALA A 330 -5.88 17.10 -19.69
C ALA A 330 -4.78 17.98 -20.32
N LYS A 331 -4.33 17.61 -21.52
CA LYS A 331 -3.46 18.46 -22.34
C LYS A 331 -4.27 19.57 -23.01
#